data_AF-A0A962BDQ8-F1
#
_entry.id   AF-A0A962BDQ8-F1
#
_cell.length_a   1.000
_cell.length_b   1.000
_cell.length_c   1.000
_cell.angle_alpha   90.00
_cell.angle_beta   90.00
_cell.angle_gamma   90.00
#
_symmetry.space_group_name_H-M   'P 1'
#
loop_
_entity.id
_entity.type
_entity.pdbx_description
1 polymer ?
#
loop_
_entity_poly.entity_id
_entity_poly.type
_entity_poly.pdbx_seq_one_letter_code
_entity_poly.pdbx_strand_id
1 'polypeptide(L)' 'MKFFVDTAEIAEIEDLAQTGLLDGVTTNPSLIKKSGRDFLPTIKEICAIVSGPVSA' A
#
# COMPACT_ATOMS: atom_id res chain seq x y z
N MET A 1 13.20 -13.55 5.01
CA MET A 1 13.24 -12.41 4.07
C MET A 1 11.85 -11.79 4.07
N LYS A 2 11.71 -10.47 3.98
CA LYS A 2 10.40 -9.80 3.91
C LYS A 2 10.24 -9.09 2.58
N PHE A 3 9.04 -9.07 2.02
CA PHE A 3 8.70 -8.40 0.78
C PHE A 3 7.77 -7.23 1.03
N PHE A 4 8.20 -6.06 0.58
CA PHE A 4 7.43 -4.83 0.66
C PHE A 4 7.20 -4.32 -0.76
N VAL A 5 6.02 -3.77 -1.00
CA VAL A 5 5.72 -3.01 -2.23
C VAL A 5 5.77 -1.52 -1.95
N ASP A 6 6.33 -0.76 -2.88
CA ASP A 6 6.40 0.70 -2.83
C ASP A 6 5.40 1.32 -3.82
N THR A 7 4.15 1.47 -3.41
CA THR A 7 3.07 1.98 -4.27
C THR A 7 1.97 2.66 -3.47
N ALA A 8 1.10 3.41 -4.16
CA ALA A 8 -0.16 3.94 -3.63
C ALA A 8 -1.37 3.43 -4.44
N GLU A 9 -1.13 2.52 -5.39
CA GLU A 9 -2.17 1.93 -6.22
C GLU A 9 -2.83 0.77 -5.49
N ILE A 10 -4.09 0.97 -5.11
CA ILE A 10 -4.84 0.00 -4.31
C ILE A 10 -4.99 -1.35 -5.01
N ALA A 11 -5.24 -1.36 -6.33
CA ALA A 11 -5.38 -2.59 -7.09
C ALA A 11 -4.09 -3.45 -7.05
N GLU A 12 -2.92 -2.82 -7.17
CA GLU A 12 -1.64 -3.55 -7.07
C GLU A 12 -1.44 -4.14 -5.67
N ILE A 13 -1.82 -3.39 -4.63
CA ILE A 13 -1.71 -3.84 -3.24
C ILE A 13 -2.65 -5.02 -2.96
N GLU A 14 -3.89 -4.98 -3.47
CA GLU A 14 -4.84 -6.08 -3.36
C GLU A 14 -4.35 -7.34 -4.06
N ASP A 15 -3.87 -7.22 -5.30
CA ASP A 15 -3.34 -8.34 -6.07
C ASP A 15 -2.14 -8.98 -5.35
N LEU A 16 -1.20 -8.16 -4.85
CA LEU A 16 -0.04 -8.65 -4.12
C LEU A 16 -0.42 -9.27 -2.77
N ALA A 17 -1.39 -8.71 -2.05
CA ALA A 17 -1.89 -9.28 -0.80
C ALA A 17 -2.48 -10.69 -1.03
N GLN A 18 -3.20 -10.90 -2.14
CA GLN A 18 -3.76 -12.20 -2.50
C GLN A 18 -2.72 -13.28 -2.78
N THR A 19 -1.50 -12.90 -3.20
CA THR A 19 -0.41 -13.88 -3.41
C THR A 19 0.10 -14.52 -2.12
N GLY A 20 -0.17 -13.91 -0.97
CA GLY A 20 0.37 -14.32 0.33
C GLY A 20 1.86 -14.03 0.52
N LEU A 21 2.50 -13.32 -0.42
CA LEU A 21 3.90 -12.94 -0.34
C LEU A 21 4.12 -11.50 0.17
N LEU A 22 3.07 -10.70 0.32
CA LEU A 22 3.18 -9.30 0.73
C LEU A 22 3.27 -9.15 2.25
N ASP A 23 4.45 -8.77 2.76
CA ASP A 23 4.67 -8.54 4.20
C ASP A 23 4.34 -7.12 4.66
N GLY A 24 4.23 -6.16 3.74
CA GLY A 24 3.93 -4.76 4.08
C GLY A 24 3.96 -3.83 2.88
N VAL A 25 3.57 -2.57 3.11
CA VAL A 25 3.57 -1.51 2.09
C VAL A 25 4.41 -0.33 2.56
N THR A 26 5.20 0.21 1.67
CA THR A 26 5.76 1.56 1.82
C THR A 26 5.07 2.49 0.83
N THR A 27 4.77 3.69 1.28
CA THR A 27 4.26 4.74 0.42
C THR A 27 4.80 6.08 0.90
N ASN A 28 4.51 7.14 0.15
CA ASN A 28 4.90 8.50 0.50
C ASN A 28 3.94 9.51 -0.15
N PRO A 29 3.95 10.79 0.27
CA PRO A 29 3.07 11.81 -0.30
C PRO A 29 3.18 11.98 -1.82
N SER A 30 4.35 11.70 -2.41
CA SER A 30 4.54 11.83 -3.87
C SER A 30 3.84 10.73 -4.65
N LEU A 31 3.87 9.48 -4.16
CA LEU A 31 3.17 8.36 -4.79
C LEU A 31 1.65 8.55 -4.71
N ILE A 32 1.14 8.98 -3.55
CA ILE A 32 -0.29 9.22 -3.38
C ILE A 32 -0.76 10.41 -4.23
N LYS A 33 0.06 11.46 -4.36
CA LYS A 33 -0.24 12.57 -5.28
C LYS A 33 -0.27 12.11 -6.74
N LYS A 34 0.60 11.19 -7.14
CA LYS A 34 0.63 10.62 -8.51
C LYS A 34 -0.59 9.76 -8.80
N SER A 35 -1.11 9.03 -7.81
CA SER A 35 -2.35 8.26 -7.96
C SER A 35 -3.60 9.15 -8.00
N GLY A 36 -3.45 10.47 -7.73
CA GLY A 36 -4.55 11.43 -7.77
C GLY A 36 -5.54 11.29 -6.62
N ARG A 37 -5.14 10.62 -5.53
CA ARG A 37 -5.99 10.32 -4.37
C ARG A 37 -5.62 11.19 -3.17
N ASP A 38 -6.55 11.29 -2.22
CA ASP A 38 -6.31 11.98 -0.95
C ASP A 38 -5.43 11.14 -0.01
N PHE A 39 -4.52 11.81 0.70
CA PHE A 39 -3.52 11.15 1.56
C PHE A 39 -4.15 10.24 2.63
N LEU A 40 -4.92 10.81 3.56
CA LEU A 40 -5.46 10.06 4.70
C LEU A 40 -6.43 8.94 4.30
N PRO A 41 -7.39 9.14 3.36
CA PRO A 41 -8.22 8.06 2.87
C PRO A 41 -7.41 6.91 2.25
N THR A 42 -6.41 7.23 1.44
CA THR A 42 -5.56 6.21 0.80
C THR A 42 -4.80 5.40 1.83
N ILE A 43 -4.18 6.03 2.84
CA ILE A 43 -3.48 5.29 3.91
C ILE A 43 -4.44 4.36 4.67
N LYS A 44 -5.66 4.80 4.99
CA LYS A 44 -6.65 3.96 5.67
C LYS A 44 -7.02 2.72 4.87
N GLU A 45 -7.15 2.88 3.55
CA GLU A 45 -7.49 1.79 2.64
C GLU A 45 -6.33 0.78 2.53
N ILE A 46 -5.09 1.27 2.40
CA ILE A 46 -3.89 0.42 2.45
C ILE A 46 -3.84 -0.39 3.76
N CYS A 47 -4.08 0.25 4.91
CA CYS A 47 -4.11 -0.44 6.21
C CYS A 47 -5.26 -1.44 6.36
N ALA A 48 -6.35 -1.29 5.59
CA ALA A 48 -7.46 -2.24 5.61
C ALA A 48 -7.15 -3.51 4.79
N ILE A 49 -6.32 -3.38 3.75
CA ILE A 49 -5.93 -4.49 2.87
C ILE A 49 -4.73 -5.24 3.44
N VAL A 50 -3.75 -4.51 3.96
CA VAL A 50 -2.45 -5.07 4.37
C VAL A 50 -2.45 -5.42 5.85
N SER A 51 -2.28 -6.71 6.14
CA SER A 51 -2.18 -7.22 7.52
C SER A 51 -0.83 -6.90 8.19
N GLY A 52 0.16 -6.44 7.41
CA GLY A 52 1.50 -6.08 7.84
C GLY A 52 1.71 -4.58 8.05
N PRO A 53 2.95 -4.15 8.36
CA PRO A 53 3.30 -2.74 8.50
C PRO A 53 3.03 -1.93 7.22
N VAL A 54 2.47 -0.73 7.42
CA VAL A 54 2.31 0.31 6.40
C VAL A 54 3.14 1.52 6.82
N SER A 55 4.14 1.87 6.02
CA SER A 55 4.92 3.10 6.18
C SER A 55 4.38 4.16 5.22
N ALA A 56 4.04 5.34 5.74
CA ALA A 56 3.36 6.41 5.00
C ALA A 56 3.96 7.78 5.30
#